data_AF-A0AAN1WFK9-F1
#
_entry.id   AF-A0AAN1WFK9-F1
#
_cell.length_a   1.000
_cell.length_b   1.000
_cell.length_c   1.000
_cell.angle_alpha   90.00
_cell.angle_beta   90.00
_cell.angle_gamma   90.00
#
_symmetry.space_group_name_H-M   'P 1'
#
loop_
_entity.id
_entity.type
_entity.pdbx_description
1 polymer ?
#
loop_
_entity_poly.entity_id
_entity_poly.type
_entity_poly.pdbx_seq_one_letter_code
_entity_poly.pdbx_strand_id
1 'polypeptide(L)'
;MKHLQTEEQAQPDANSKRKAERLHTTPKGSFSSWQGVSPTMATQSGATLIGLMIGMLISIISVLAILTLYKNLVHVSIDAAEDASHDGQVATALITAQLELQSAGYGIENADGLHLNASDDGSEIRWRYYEDSQYQCRAIRETVIDDRSRSLTLFEGDKFCDATTELSAVEWKPLSTLTKIVRQQAITEQLFTFSVGIGECSPFGVGATSKHLIATMAAVGSADLHNSTTDITATNYSLCVVSTHPS
;
A
#
# COMPACT_ATOMS: atom_id res chain seq x y z
N MET A 1 3.07 -39.94 42.45
CA MET A 1 4.42 -39.38 42.64
C MET A 1 4.61 -38.22 41.67
N LYS A 2 4.96 -37.04 42.21
CA LYS A 2 5.73 -35.90 41.63
C LYS A 2 5.26 -35.31 40.28
N HIS A 3 4.70 -34.10 40.25
CA HIS A 3 5.30 -32.73 40.35
C HIS A 3 5.95 -32.20 39.07
N LEU A 4 5.40 -31.08 38.55
CA LEU A 4 6.03 -29.79 38.14
C LEU A 4 5.10 -29.09 37.12
N GLN A 5 4.36 -28.04 37.52
CA GLN A 5 4.65 -26.60 37.39
C GLN A 5 4.64 -26.05 35.95
N THR A 6 3.75 -25.11 35.67
CA THR A 6 3.82 -24.17 34.55
C THR A 6 3.24 -22.81 34.97
N GLU A 7 4.12 -21.81 35.01
CA GLU A 7 3.90 -20.35 35.08
C GLU A 7 3.17 -19.86 33.80
N GLU A 8 2.16 -19.01 33.95
CA GLU A 8 2.20 -17.54 33.76
C GLU A 8 2.13 -17.09 32.28
N GLN A 9 1.00 -16.50 31.89
CA GLN A 9 0.94 -15.07 31.55
C GLN A 9 -0.49 -14.61 31.26
N ALA A 10 -0.80 -13.46 31.86
CA ALA A 10 -2.11 -12.85 31.96
C ALA A 10 -2.36 -11.86 30.82
N GLN A 11 -3.56 -11.94 30.25
CA GLN A 11 -4.17 -10.99 29.33
C GLN A 11 -5.07 -10.04 30.12
N PRO A 12 -5.10 -8.72 29.87
CA PRO A 12 -6.22 -7.90 30.26
C PRO A 12 -7.04 -7.44 29.07
N ASP A 13 -8.33 -7.75 29.17
CA ASP A 13 -9.41 -7.43 28.27
C ASP A 13 -9.72 -5.94 28.16
N ALA A 14 -10.21 -5.60 26.97
CA ALA A 14 -10.87 -4.36 26.64
C ALA A 14 -12.15 -4.14 27.49
N ASN A 15 -12.23 -3.02 28.20
CA ASN A 15 -13.52 -2.44 28.57
C ASN A 15 -13.44 -0.90 28.64
N SER A 16 -13.38 -0.30 27.45
CA SER A 16 -13.52 1.14 27.23
C SER A 16 -14.99 1.54 27.44
N LYS A 17 -15.36 1.72 28.71
CA LYS A 17 -16.61 2.37 29.08
C LYS A 17 -16.46 3.88 28.92
N ARG A 18 -17.13 4.39 27.88
CA ARG A 18 -17.60 5.77 27.79
C ARG A 18 -18.24 6.19 29.11
N LYS A 19 -17.65 7.15 29.81
CA LYS A 19 -18.40 8.01 30.74
C LYS A 19 -17.97 9.45 30.53
N ALA A 20 -18.74 10.11 29.67
CA ALA A 20 -18.84 11.55 29.67
C ALA A 20 -19.38 11.97 31.04
N GLU A 21 -18.58 12.68 31.83
CA GLU A 21 -19.12 13.53 32.88
C GLU A 21 -18.27 14.80 32.98
N ARG A 22 -18.84 15.81 32.34
CA ARG A 22 -18.48 17.21 32.34
C ARG A 22 -18.67 17.73 33.76
N LEU A 23 -17.64 18.26 34.40
CA LEU A 23 -17.81 19.27 35.45
C LEU A 23 -16.53 20.10 35.61
N HIS A 24 -16.68 21.36 35.21
CA HIS A 24 -15.90 22.50 35.67
C HIS A 24 -15.67 22.42 37.18
N THR A 25 -14.42 22.24 37.58
CA THR A 25 -13.92 22.80 38.83
C THR A 25 -12.52 23.36 38.56
N THR A 26 -12.45 24.68 38.54
CA THR A 26 -11.20 25.44 38.62
C THR A 26 -10.41 24.97 39.85
N PRO A 27 -9.14 24.53 39.72
CA PRO A 27 -8.28 24.52 40.88
C PRO A 27 -7.90 25.98 41.17
N LYS A 28 -8.43 26.52 42.28
CA LYS A 28 -7.78 27.64 42.98
C LYS A 28 -6.40 27.17 43.40
N GLY A 29 -5.42 27.35 42.51
CA GLY A 29 -4.02 27.23 42.83
C GLY A 29 -3.67 28.32 43.83
N SER A 30 -3.58 27.93 45.10
CA SER A 30 -2.92 28.68 46.15
C SER A 30 -1.53 29.07 45.64
N PHE A 31 -1.37 30.36 45.35
CA PHE A 31 -0.10 30.99 45.01
C PHE A 31 0.74 31.10 46.29
N SER A 32 1.23 29.96 46.79
CA SER A 32 2.16 29.94 47.92
C SER A 32 3.56 30.20 47.40
N SER A 33 3.99 31.45 47.61
CA SER A 33 5.37 31.90 47.81
C SER A 33 6.43 31.20 46.96
N TRP A 34 6.84 31.87 45.88
CA TRP A 34 8.23 31.80 45.42
C TRP A 34 9.12 32.25 46.58
N GLN A 35 9.59 31.30 47.38
CA GLN A 35 10.73 31.57 48.25
C GLN A 35 11.92 31.78 47.34
N GLY A 36 12.31 33.06 47.23
CA GLY A 36 13.57 33.45 46.66
C GLY A 36 14.67 32.68 47.38
N VAL A 37 15.34 31.80 46.64
CA VAL A 37 16.65 31.30 47.04
C VAL A 37 17.57 32.50 46.97
N SER A 38 17.83 33.12 48.12
CA SER A 38 18.86 34.13 48.29
C SER A 38 20.17 33.54 47.73
N PRO A 39 20.84 34.20 46.78
CA PRO A 39 22.17 33.78 46.40
C PRO A 39 23.06 34.02 47.63
N THR A 40 23.45 32.94 48.30
CA THR A 40 24.60 33.00 49.19
C THR A 40 25.75 33.57 48.37
N MET A 41 26.47 34.56 48.91
CA MET A 41 27.69 35.08 48.30
C MET A 41 28.71 33.94 48.24
N ALA A 42 28.61 33.13 47.18
CA ALA A 42 29.66 32.25 46.75
C ALA A 42 30.82 33.16 46.37
N THR A 43 31.96 32.95 47.02
CA THR A 43 33.23 33.53 46.61
C THR A 43 33.36 33.41 45.10
N GLN A 44 33.63 34.52 44.42
CA GLN A 44 33.85 34.58 42.98
C GLN A 44 35.14 33.81 42.66
N SER A 45 35.03 32.48 42.60
CA SER A 45 36.06 31.58 42.14
C SER A 45 36.18 31.81 40.63
N GLY A 46 37.23 32.51 40.22
CA GLY A 46 37.49 32.81 38.81
C GLY A 46 37.40 31.53 38.00
N ALA A 47 36.42 31.45 37.09
CA ALA A 47 36.31 30.35 36.15
C ALA A 47 37.65 30.23 35.42
N THR A 48 38.31 29.09 35.56
CA THR A 48 39.59 28.88 34.90
C THR A 48 39.34 28.87 33.39
N LEU A 49 40.22 29.51 32.62
CA LEU A 49 40.13 29.60 31.16
C LEU A 49 39.97 28.21 30.51
N ILE A 50 40.55 27.18 31.14
CA ILE A 50 40.44 25.76 30.76
C ILE A 50 39.01 25.24 30.90
N GLY A 51 38.29 25.60 31.97
CA GLY A 51 36.89 25.19 32.16
C GLY A 51 35.95 25.75 31.09
N LEU A 52 36.20 26.99 30.65
CA LEU A 52 35.46 27.61 29.55
C LEU A 52 35.73 26.91 28.21
N MET A 53 36.99 26.54 27.93
CA MET A 53 37.33 25.81 26.70
C MET A 53 36.70 24.41 26.67
N ILE A 54 36.69 23.70 27.79
CA ILE A 54 36.07 22.37 27.90
C ILE A 54 34.54 22.47 27.76
N GLY A 55 33.89 23.46 28.38
CA GLY A 55 32.45 23.68 28.25
C GLY A 55 32.03 23.96 26.79
N MET A 56 32.81 24.77 26.07
CA MET A 56 32.59 25.06 24.66
C MET A 56 32.75 23.79 23.79
N LEU A 57 33.78 22.98 24.06
CA LEU A 57 34.01 21.73 23.36
C LEU A 57 32.84 20.76 23.51
N ILE A 58 32.35 20.56 24.75
CA ILE A 58 31.22 19.68 25.02
C ILE A 58 29.96 20.19 24.30
N SER A 59 29.71 21.50 24.33
CA SER A 59 28.56 22.09 23.62
C SER A 59 28.60 21.83 22.11
N ILE A 60 29.77 21.98 21.48
CA ILE A 60 29.94 21.71 20.04
C ILE A 60 29.69 20.22 19.75
N ILE A 61 30.24 19.31 20.57
CA ILE A 61 30.03 17.87 20.42
C ILE A 61 28.54 17.53 20.54
N SER A 62 27.83 18.11 21.52
CA SER A 62 26.39 17.88 21.70
C SER A 62 25.57 18.35 20.50
N VAL A 63 25.87 19.53 19.94
CA VAL A 63 25.18 20.04 18.76
C VAL A 63 25.43 19.14 17.55
N LEU A 64 26.66 18.67 17.35
CA LEU A 64 26.99 17.73 16.27
C LEU A 64 26.25 16.40 16.40
N ALA A 65 26.14 15.87 17.62
CA ALA A 65 25.37 14.66 17.90
C ALA A 65 23.89 14.83 17.53
N ILE A 66 23.27 15.94 17.95
CA ILE A 66 21.86 16.24 17.66
C ILE A 66 21.64 16.43 16.16
N LEU A 67 22.54 17.14 15.46
CA LEU A 67 22.44 17.35 14.01
C LEU A 67 22.53 16.04 13.22
N THR A 68 23.39 15.12 13.64
CA THR A 68 23.54 13.81 12.99
C THR A 68 22.27 12.97 13.17
N LEU A 69 21.73 12.95 14.39
CA LEU A 69 20.46 12.27 14.68
C LEU A 69 19.31 12.87 13.86
N TYR A 70 19.24 14.20 13.79
CA TYR A 70 18.22 14.90 13.03
C TYR A 70 18.28 14.56 11.53
N LYS A 71 19.49 14.56 10.93
CA LYS A 71 19.66 14.19 9.52
C LYS A 71 19.18 12.77 9.23
N ASN A 72 19.54 11.82 10.09
CA ASN A 72 19.10 10.43 9.93
C ASN A 72 17.58 10.32 10.05
N LEU A 73 16.98 11.00 11.03
CA LEU A 73 15.53 10.99 11.22
C LEU A 73 14.81 11.58 10.01
N VAL A 74 15.29 12.70 9.46
CA VAL A 74 14.70 13.33 8.27
C VAL A 74 14.81 12.41 7.07
N HIS A 75 15.96 11.78 6.85
CA HIS A 75 16.15 10.85 5.73
C HIS A 75 15.16 9.69 5.81
N VAL A 76 15.08 9.02 6.96
CA VAL A 76 14.14 7.90 7.18
C VAL A 76 12.68 8.36 7.01
N SER A 77 12.36 9.58 7.42
CA SER A 77 11.00 10.12 7.27
C SER A 77 10.64 10.37 5.80
N ILE A 78 11.60 10.79 4.98
CA ILE A 78 11.40 10.99 3.54
C ILE A 78 11.21 9.64 2.85
N ASP A 79 12.08 8.67 3.13
CA ASP A 79 11.99 7.33 2.54
C ASP A 79 10.65 6.68 2.89
N ALA A 80 10.26 6.72 4.17
CA ALA A 80 8.97 6.17 4.61
C ALA A 80 7.77 6.87 3.96
N ALA A 81 7.87 8.17 3.66
CA ALA A 81 6.81 8.90 2.97
C ALA A 81 6.74 8.53 1.47
N GLU A 82 7.87 8.32 0.81
CA GLU A 82 7.94 7.84 -0.58
C GLU A 82 7.36 6.43 -0.70
N ASP A 83 7.77 5.52 0.19
CA ASP A 83 7.30 4.14 0.26
C ASP A 83 5.79 4.07 0.52
N ALA A 84 5.28 4.86 1.48
CA ALA A 84 3.84 4.93 1.76
C ALA A 84 3.04 5.50 0.58
N SER A 85 3.60 6.47 -0.15
CA SER A 85 2.96 7.02 -1.35
C SER A 85 2.91 5.98 -2.48
N HIS A 86 4.00 5.23 -2.69
CA HIS A 86 4.05 4.14 -3.67
C HIS A 86 2.99 3.09 -3.37
N ASP A 87 2.93 2.62 -2.12
CA ASP A 87 1.95 1.60 -1.72
C ASP A 87 0.51 2.12 -1.84
N GLY A 88 0.27 3.39 -1.51
CA GLY A 88 -1.04 4.02 -1.70
C GLY A 88 -1.47 4.08 -3.17
N GLN A 89 -0.53 4.40 -4.07
CA GLN A 89 -0.76 4.43 -5.52
C GLN A 89 -1.04 3.02 -6.06
N VAL A 90 -0.25 2.02 -5.64
CA VAL A 90 -0.42 0.62 -6.03
C VAL A 90 -1.77 0.09 -5.54
N ALA A 91 -2.11 0.28 -4.26
CA ALA A 91 -3.36 -0.18 -3.69
C ALA A 91 -4.58 0.45 -4.39
N THR A 92 -4.56 1.76 -4.63
CA THR A 92 -5.64 2.46 -5.33
C THR A 92 -5.81 1.96 -6.76
N ALA A 93 -4.69 1.73 -7.47
CA ALA A 93 -4.71 1.20 -8.83
C ALA A 93 -5.30 -0.21 -8.89
N LEU A 94 -4.91 -1.10 -7.97
CA LEU A 94 -5.41 -2.47 -7.91
C LEU A 94 -6.89 -2.52 -7.53
N ILE A 95 -7.35 -1.69 -6.60
CA ILE A 95 -8.78 -1.61 -6.26
C ILE A 95 -9.59 -1.11 -7.46
N THR A 96 -9.10 -0.09 -8.16
CA THR A 96 -9.77 0.42 -9.37
C THR A 96 -9.78 -0.64 -10.47
N ALA A 97 -8.67 -1.35 -10.67
CA ALA A 97 -8.60 -2.47 -11.60
C ALA A 97 -9.59 -3.60 -11.24
N GLN A 98 -9.75 -3.93 -9.95
CA GLN A 98 -10.76 -4.90 -9.50
C GLN A 98 -12.18 -4.45 -9.81
N LEU A 99 -12.50 -3.17 -9.57
CA LEU A 99 -13.82 -2.61 -9.86
C LEU A 99 -14.14 -2.71 -11.36
N GLU A 100 -13.17 -2.38 -12.22
CA GLU A 100 -13.31 -2.50 -13.66
C GLU A 100 -13.46 -3.98 -14.10
N LEU A 101 -12.67 -4.89 -13.53
CA LEU A 101 -12.73 -6.33 -13.82
C LEU A 101 -14.02 -7.00 -13.35
N GLN A 102 -14.77 -6.41 -12.41
CA GLN A 102 -16.10 -6.94 -12.05
C GLN A 102 -17.10 -6.89 -13.21
N SER A 103 -16.88 -6.01 -14.19
CA SER A 103 -17.68 -5.98 -15.41
C SER A 103 -17.38 -7.16 -16.36
N ALA A 104 -16.29 -7.90 -16.16
CA ALA A 104 -15.87 -8.95 -17.09
C ALA A 104 -16.94 -10.03 -17.29
N GLY A 105 -17.31 -10.26 -18.55
CA GLY A 105 -18.35 -11.20 -18.96
C GLY A 105 -19.79 -10.74 -18.67
N TYR A 106 -20.00 -9.54 -18.12
CA TYR A 106 -21.36 -9.04 -17.84
C TYR A 106 -22.19 -9.03 -19.12
N GLY A 107 -23.44 -9.51 -19.06
CA GLY A 107 -24.37 -9.53 -20.19
C GLY A 107 -24.07 -10.56 -21.29
N ILE A 108 -23.03 -11.39 -21.15
CA ILE A 108 -22.65 -12.41 -22.15
C ILE A 108 -23.14 -13.78 -21.67
N GLU A 109 -23.87 -14.49 -22.54
CA GLU A 109 -24.30 -15.86 -22.28
C GLU A 109 -23.10 -16.82 -22.42
N ASN A 110 -22.78 -17.58 -21.37
CA ASN A 110 -21.64 -18.52 -21.30
C ASN A 110 -20.27 -17.86 -21.55
N ALA A 111 -19.96 -16.78 -20.82
CA ALA A 111 -18.64 -16.18 -20.94
C ALA A 111 -17.53 -17.14 -20.48
N ASP A 112 -16.46 -17.32 -21.26
CA ASP A 112 -15.37 -18.27 -21.06
C ASP A 112 -13.99 -17.57 -21.18
N GLY A 113 -12.92 -18.34 -21.41
CA GLY A 113 -11.56 -17.82 -21.59
C GLY A 113 -11.36 -16.97 -22.85
N LEU A 114 -12.29 -16.96 -23.81
CA LEU A 114 -12.27 -16.03 -24.95
C LEU A 114 -12.65 -14.61 -24.51
N HIS A 115 -13.44 -14.51 -23.44
CA HIS A 115 -14.02 -13.27 -22.94
C HIS A 115 -13.21 -12.60 -21.82
N LEU A 116 -12.28 -13.32 -21.21
CA LEU A 116 -11.33 -12.84 -20.20
C LEU A 116 -10.00 -13.57 -20.36
N ASN A 117 -8.93 -12.84 -20.69
CA ASN A 117 -7.59 -13.40 -20.77
C ASN A 117 -6.51 -12.45 -20.23
N ALA A 118 -5.38 -13.01 -19.81
CA ALA A 118 -4.17 -12.26 -19.53
C ALA A 118 -3.17 -12.46 -20.68
N SER A 119 -2.27 -11.50 -20.86
CA SER A 119 -1.10 -11.66 -21.72
C SER A 119 -0.17 -12.74 -21.17
N ASP A 120 0.56 -13.44 -22.03
CA ASP A 120 1.52 -14.48 -21.62
C ASP A 120 2.63 -13.92 -20.71
N ASP A 121 3.03 -12.67 -20.96
CA ASP A 121 4.00 -11.94 -20.14
C ASP A 121 3.39 -11.39 -18.83
N GLY A 122 2.09 -11.57 -18.62
CA GLY A 122 1.36 -11.06 -17.45
C GLY A 122 1.32 -9.54 -17.36
N SER A 123 1.69 -8.78 -18.39
CA SER A 123 1.69 -7.30 -18.40
C SER A 123 0.35 -6.66 -18.68
N GLU A 124 -0.63 -7.47 -19.02
CA GLU A 124 -1.95 -7.02 -19.41
C GLU A 124 -3.01 -8.05 -19.06
N ILE A 125 -4.18 -7.55 -18.67
CA ILE A 125 -5.42 -8.30 -18.60
C ILE A 125 -6.46 -7.65 -19.50
N ARG A 126 -7.17 -8.47 -20.27
CA ARG A 126 -8.17 -8.04 -21.25
C ARG A 126 -9.47 -8.75 -20.96
N TRP A 127 -10.57 -8.05 -21.08
CA TRP A 127 -11.89 -8.63 -20.93
C TRP A 127 -12.89 -7.93 -21.83
N ARG A 128 -14.07 -8.55 -21.96
CA ARG A 128 -15.22 -7.93 -22.59
C ARG A 128 -16.48 -8.09 -21.79
N TYR A 129 -17.44 -7.24 -22.08
CA TYR A 129 -18.79 -7.26 -21.53
C TYR A 129 -19.77 -6.78 -22.58
N TYR A 130 -21.05 -7.06 -22.37
CA TYR A 130 -22.13 -6.70 -23.25
C TYR A 130 -23.05 -5.71 -22.55
N GLU A 131 -23.07 -4.49 -23.05
CA GLU A 131 -23.85 -3.37 -22.53
C GLU A 131 -24.46 -2.61 -23.70
N ASP A 132 -25.68 -2.08 -23.53
CA ASP A 132 -26.38 -1.29 -24.56
C ASP A 132 -26.48 -1.98 -25.94
N SER A 133 -26.64 -3.31 -25.94
CA SER A 133 -26.69 -4.14 -27.15
C SER A 133 -25.40 -4.21 -27.98
N GLN A 134 -24.26 -3.79 -27.41
CA GLN A 134 -22.94 -3.82 -28.05
C GLN A 134 -21.91 -4.51 -27.16
N TYR A 135 -20.90 -5.13 -27.78
CA TYR A 135 -19.74 -5.64 -27.06
C TYR A 135 -18.78 -4.48 -26.77
N GLN A 136 -18.40 -4.36 -25.50
CA GLN A 136 -17.42 -3.42 -25.01
C GLN A 136 -16.20 -4.20 -24.54
N CYS A 137 -15.02 -3.77 -24.99
CA CYS A 137 -13.76 -4.42 -24.65
C CYS A 137 -12.92 -3.46 -23.82
N ARG A 138 -12.37 -3.96 -22.72
CA ARG A 138 -11.48 -3.21 -21.83
C ARG A 138 -10.21 -4.00 -21.60
N ALA A 139 -9.12 -3.29 -21.39
CA ALA A 139 -7.86 -3.91 -21.01
C ALA A 139 -7.12 -3.02 -20.02
N ILE A 140 -6.40 -3.62 -19.10
CA ILE A 140 -5.48 -2.92 -18.21
C ILE A 140 -4.09 -3.42 -18.54
N ARG A 141 -3.18 -2.49 -18.86
CA ARG A 141 -1.80 -2.81 -19.23
C ARG A 141 -0.83 -1.92 -18.47
N GLU A 142 0.27 -2.52 -18.01
CA GLU A 142 1.43 -1.76 -17.57
C GLU A 142 2.17 -1.18 -18.77
N THR A 143 2.32 0.14 -18.78
CA THR A 143 3.06 0.88 -19.81
C THR A 143 4.37 1.41 -19.22
N VAL A 144 5.47 1.09 -19.88
CA VAL A 144 6.78 1.69 -19.62
C VAL A 144 6.79 3.10 -20.19
N ILE A 145 6.90 4.11 -19.33
CA ILE A 145 7.01 5.51 -19.77
C ILE A 145 8.48 5.85 -20.00
N ASP A 146 9.30 5.58 -18.98
CA ASP A 146 10.75 5.75 -18.99
C ASP A 146 11.39 4.75 -18.01
N ASP A 147 12.71 4.76 -17.87
CA ASP A 147 13.44 3.83 -16.99
C ASP A 147 13.03 3.93 -15.51
N ARG A 148 12.38 5.01 -15.08
CA ARG A 148 12.02 5.31 -13.68
C ARG A 148 10.53 5.42 -13.43
N SER A 149 9.74 5.36 -14.50
CA SER A 149 8.32 5.64 -14.49
C SER A 149 7.57 4.50 -15.16
N ARG A 150 6.58 3.99 -14.44
CA ARG A 150 5.62 3.01 -14.92
C ARG A 150 4.22 3.57 -14.75
N SER A 151 3.33 3.20 -15.65
CA SER A 151 1.94 3.61 -15.60
C SER A 151 1.05 2.42 -15.80
N LEU A 152 0.01 2.31 -14.98
CA LEU A 152 -1.06 1.37 -15.21
C LEU A 152 -2.18 2.11 -15.93
N THR A 153 -2.49 1.68 -17.14
CA THR A 153 -3.44 2.39 -18.00
C THR A 153 -4.58 1.46 -18.39
N LEU A 154 -5.80 1.97 -18.31
CA LEU A 154 -7.01 1.37 -18.82
C LEU A 154 -7.18 1.73 -20.30
N PHE A 155 -7.46 0.72 -21.10
CA PHE A 155 -7.67 0.79 -22.53
C PHE A 155 -9.10 0.37 -22.87
N GLU A 156 -9.59 0.88 -23.98
CA GLU A 156 -10.87 0.57 -24.60
C GLU A 156 -10.62 -0.03 -25.99
N GLY A 157 -11.43 -1.00 -26.39
CA GLY A 157 -11.40 -1.52 -27.76
C GLY A 157 -11.98 -0.50 -28.74
N ASP A 158 -11.18 -0.09 -29.73
CA ASP A 158 -11.60 0.78 -30.83
C ASP A 158 -12.19 -0.05 -31.99
N LYS A 159 -11.51 -1.15 -32.36
CA LYS A 159 -11.95 -2.05 -33.44
C LYS A 159 -11.86 -3.52 -33.04
N PHE A 160 -12.65 -4.34 -33.74
CA PHE A 160 -12.71 -5.79 -33.58
C PHE A 160 -13.16 -6.28 -32.19
N CYS A 161 -13.91 -5.44 -31.47
CA CYS A 161 -14.60 -5.87 -30.26
C CYS A 161 -15.96 -6.49 -30.62
N ASP A 162 -15.96 -7.81 -30.84
CA ASP A 162 -17.18 -8.60 -31.08
C ASP A 162 -17.20 -9.86 -30.21
N ALA A 163 -18.22 -10.71 -30.38
CA ALA A 163 -18.37 -11.93 -29.59
C ALA A 163 -17.26 -12.97 -29.83
N THR A 164 -16.67 -13.00 -31.02
CA THR A 164 -15.87 -14.12 -31.54
C THR A 164 -14.40 -13.81 -31.75
N THR A 165 -14.06 -12.54 -31.98
CA THR A 165 -12.69 -12.10 -32.17
C THR A 165 -11.89 -12.36 -30.90
N GLU A 166 -10.62 -12.79 -31.03
CA GLU A 166 -9.73 -12.92 -29.87
C GLU A 166 -9.37 -11.54 -29.29
N LEU A 167 -9.32 -11.41 -27.97
CA LEU A 167 -8.95 -10.14 -27.31
C LEU A 167 -7.54 -9.65 -27.68
N SER A 168 -6.67 -10.54 -28.16
CA SER A 168 -5.34 -10.22 -28.70
C SER A 168 -5.38 -9.45 -30.02
N ALA A 169 -6.44 -9.61 -30.81
CA ALA A 169 -6.61 -9.00 -32.13
C ALA A 169 -7.35 -7.66 -32.10
N VAL A 170 -7.91 -7.27 -30.95
CA VAL A 170 -8.60 -5.99 -30.73
C VAL A 170 -7.61 -4.84 -30.87
N GLU A 171 -8.01 -3.78 -31.57
CA GLU A 171 -7.25 -2.52 -31.59
C GLU A 171 -7.60 -1.70 -30.34
N TRP A 172 -6.61 -1.31 -29.56
CA TRP A 172 -6.80 -0.68 -28.25
C TRP A 172 -6.48 0.82 -28.29
N LYS A 173 -7.36 1.62 -27.67
CA LYS A 173 -7.17 3.05 -27.43
C LYS A 173 -7.05 3.31 -25.93
N PRO A 174 -6.11 4.15 -25.46
CA PRO A 174 -6.03 4.50 -24.06
C PRO A 174 -7.29 5.27 -23.63
N LEU A 175 -7.94 4.81 -22.56
CA LEU A 175 -9.09 5.48 -21.95
C LEU A 175 -8.65 6.38 -20.80
N SER A 176 -7.96 5.81 -19.81
CA SER A 176 -7.57 6.52 -18.59
C SER A 176 -6.32 5.91 -17.96
N THR A 177 -5.53 6.73 -17.28
CA THR A 177 -4.39 6.27 -16.48
C THR A 177 -4.85 6.04 -15.05
N LEU A 178 -4.77 4.80 -14.56
CA LEU A 178 -5.15 4.40 -13.20
C LEU A 178 -4.13 4.90 -12.19
N THR A 179 -2.85 4.74 -12.49
CA THR A 179 -1.76 5.27 -11.67
C THR A 179 -0.51 5.50 -12.50
N LYS A 180 0.32 6.44 -12.04
CA LYS A 180 1.66 6.66 -12.54
C LYS A 180 2.63 6.63 -11.36
N ILE A 181 3.48 5.62 -11.35
CA ILE A 181 4.51 5.42 -10.34
C ILE A 181 5.81 5.97 -10.90
N VAL A 182 6.47 6.83 -10.11
CA VAL A 182 7.77 7.40 -10.43
C VAL A 182 8.71 7.11 -9.27
N ARG A 183 9.90 6.58 -9.57
CA ARG A 183 10.93 6.27 -8.57
C ARG A 183 12.23 7.00 -8.85
N GLN A 184 13.05 7.14 -7.82
CA GLN A 184 14.40 7.69 -7.96
C GLN A 184 15.36 6.72 -8.69
N GLN A 185 15.16 5.42 -8.49
CA GLN A 185 15.94 4.34 -9.09
C GLN A 185 15.28 3.81 -10.36
N ALA A 186 16.07 3.21 -11.25
CA ALA A 186 15.54 2.58 -12.45
C ALA A 186 14.69 1.34 -12.08
N ILE A 187 13.52 1.24 -12.67
CA ILE A 187 12.62 0.11 -12.60
C ILE A 187 12.99 -0.80 -13.77
N THR A 188 13.60 -1.94 -13.50
CA THR A 188 13.99 -2.93 -14.53
C THR A 188 13.03 -4.08 -14.64
N GLU A 189 12.20 -4.27 -13.62
CA GLU A 189 11.22 -5.35 -13.53
C GLU A 189 9.80 -4.81 -13.73
N GLN A 190 8.87 -5.74 -13.90
CA GLN A 190 7.46 -5.45 -14.04
C GLN A 190 6.84 -5.18 -12.67
N LEU A 191 6.10 -4.08 -12.53
CA LEU A 191 5.46 -3.74 -11.27
C LEU A 191 4.11 -4.41 -11.08
N PHE A 192 3.41 -4.74 -12.17
CA PHE A 192 2.08 -5.32 -12.13
C PHE A 192 2.02 -6.60 -12.94
N THR A 193 1.65 -7.71 -12.29
CA THR A 193 1.49 -9.00 -12.96
C THR A 193 0.04 -9.44 -12.94
N PHE A 194 -0.46 -9.83 -14.10
CA PHE A 194 -1.82 -10.26 -14.32
C PHE A 194 -1.85 -11.73 -14.72
N SER A 195 -2.80 -12.48 -14.17
CA SER A 195 -3.03 -13.87 -14.55
C SER A 195 -4.50 -14.22 -14.44
N VAL A 196 -4.95 -15.17 -15.26
CA VAL A 196 -6.31 -15.71 -15.23
C VAL A 196 -6.21 -17.21 -15.07
N GLY A 197 -6.86 -17.76 -14.06
CA GLY A 197 -6.93 -19.19 -13.80
C GLY A 197 -8.37 -19.66 -13.65
N ILE A 198 -8.57 -20.97 -13.67
CA ILE A 198 -9.86 -21.58 -13.32
C ILE A 198 -9.74 -22.08 -11.88
N GLY A 199 -10.71 -21.74 -11.04
CA GLY A 199 -10.76 -22.23 -9.67
C GLY A 199 -12.18 -22.35 -9.16
N GLU A 200 -12.31 -23.04 -8.03
CA GLU A 200 -13.57 -23.11 -7.30
C GLU A 200 -13.69 -21.88 -6.41
N CYS A 201 -14.63 -21.00 -6.72
CA CYS A 201 -14.90 -19.81 -5.93
C CYS A 201 -16.40 -19.52 -5.87
N SER A 202 -16.80 -18.83 -4.82
CA SER A 202 -18.16 -18.33 -4.66
C SER A 202 -18.17 -16.84 -5.03
N PRO A 203 -18.99 -16.42 -6.02
CA PRO A 203 -19.20 -15.02 -6.35
C PRO A 203 -19.48 -14.18 -5.09
N PHE A 204 -18.70 -13.11 -4.88
CA PHE A 204 -18.83 -12.23 -3.71
C PHE A 204 -18.74 -12.94 -2.34
N GLY A 205 -18.17 -14.15 -2.29
CA GLY A 205 -18.07 -14.95 -1.07
C GLY A 205 -19.39 -15.47 -0.52
N VAL A 206 -20.46 -15.44 -1.33
CA VAL A 206 -21.80 -15.89 -0.93
C VAL A 206 -22.36 -16.93 -1.91
N GLY A 207 -22.81 -18.06 -1.37
CA GLY A 207 -23.47 -19.11 -2.13
C GLY A 207 -22.65 -20.38 -2.32
N ALA A 208 -23.07 -21.22 -3.27
CA ALA A 208 -22.41 -22.48 -3.59
C ALA A 208 -21.10 -22.22 -4.34
N THR A 209 -20.06 -22.97 -4.01
CA THR A 209 -18.80 -22.93 -4.73
C THR A 209 -18.97 -23.65 -6.07
N SER A 210 -18.70 -22.93 -7.16
CA SER A 210 -18.69 -23.47 -8.52
C SER A 210 -17.37 -23.10 -9.20
N LYS A 211 -17.07 -23.77 -10.32
CA LYS A 211 -15.89 -23.41 -11.11
C LYS A 211 -16.16 -22.10 -11.85
N HIS A 212 -15.29 -21.12 -11.63
CA HIS A 212 -15.32 -19.82 -12.30
C HIS A 212 -13.89 -19.44 -12.71
N LEU A 213 -13.78 -18.41 -13.57
CA LEU A 213 -12.50 -17.77 -13.80
C LEU A 213 -12.14 -16.88 -12.60
N ILE A 214 -10.86 -16.96 -12.22
CA ILE A 214 -10.26 -16.16 -11.17
C ILE A 214 -9.20 -15.28 -11.84
N ALA A 215 -9.46 -13.97 -11.84
CA ALA A 215 -8.47 -12.98 -12.23
C ALA A 215 -7.59 -12.65 -11.03
N THR A 216 -6.28 -12.84 -11.16
CA THR A 216 -5.30 -12.51 -10.12
C THR A 216 -4.42 -11.38 -10.60
N MET A 217 -4.32 -10.35 -9.77
CA MET A 217 -3.48 -9.18 -9.96
C MET A 217 -2.47 -9.11 -8.83
N ALA A 218 -1.20 -9.11 -9.20
CA ALA A 218 -0.09 -8.90 -8.30
C ALA A 218 0.50 -7.50 -8.55
N ALA A 219 0.96 -6.84 -7.50
CA ALA A 219 1.86 -5.72 -7.67
C ALA A 219 2.98 -5.69 -6.65
N VAL A 220 4.12 -5.18 -7.11
CA VAL A 220 5.33 -5.01 -6.31
C VAL A 220 5.17 -3.77 -5.41
N GLY A 221 5.04 -4.01 -4.10
CA GLY A 221 4.98 -2.96 -3.08
C GLY A 221 6.35 -2.43 -2.69
N SER A 222 6.39 -1.40 -1.85
CA SER A 222 7.63 -0.78 -1.34
C SER A 222 8.52 -1.80 -0.60
N ALA A 223 7.90 -2.65 0.22
CA ALA A 223 8.60 -3.68 0.99
C ALA A 223 9.28 -4.73 0.09
N ASP A 224 8.68 -5.06 -1.06
CA ASP A 224 9.24 -6.00 -2.04
C ASP A 224 10.46 -5.37 -2.75
N LEU A 225 10.36 -4.08 -3.12
CA LEU A 225 11.45 -3.33 -3.76
C LEU A 225 12.70 -3.16 -2.89
N HIS A 226 12.55 -3.11 -1.57
CA HIS A 226 13.67 -3.04 -0.63
C HIS A 226 14.16 -4.41 -0.17
N ASN A 227 13.49 -5.49 -0.59
CA ASN A 227 13.83 -6.82 -0.16
C ASN A 227 14.97 -7.41 -1.00
N SER A 228 15.89 -8.10 -0.32
CA SER A 228 16.94 -8.92 -0.96
C SER A 228 16.74 -10.42 -0.72
N THR A 229 15.68 -10.80 -0.01
CA THR A 229 15.25 -12.19 0.21
C THR A 229 13.89 -12.44 -0.44
N THR A 230 13.49 -13.71 -0.60
CA THR A 230 12.22 -14.08 -1.25
C THR A 230 11.02 -14.12 -0.29
N ASP A 231 11.17 -13.62 0.94
CA ASP A 231 10.19 -13.85 2.02
C ASP A 231 9.04 -12.82 2.04
N ILE A 232 9.22 -11.66 1.42
CA ILE A 232 8.17 -10.65 1.24
C ILE A 232 7.64 -10.82 -0.17
N THR A 233 6.36 -11.17 -0.27
CA THR A 233 5.71 -11.42 -1.55
C THR A 233 4.93 -10.20 -2.01
N ALA A 234 4.86 -10.03 -3.33
CA ALA A 234 4.02 -9.04 -3.99
C ALA A 234 2.58 -9.07 -3.45
N THR A 235 1.96 -7.88 -3.41
CA THR A 235 0.57 -7.75 -2.97
C THR A 235 -0.32 -8.36 -4.04
N ASN A 236 -1.04 -9.43 -3.68
CA ASN A 236 -1.88 -10.18 -4.60
C ASN A 236 -3.36 -9.99 -4.27
N TYR A 237 -4.15 -9.69 -5.29
CA TYR A 237 -5.60 -9.66 -5.22
C TYR A 237 -6.19 -10.63 -6.24
N SER A 238 -7.06 -11.52 -5.77
CA SER A 238 -7.80 -12.43 -6.62
C SER A 238 -9.29 -12.09 -6.59
N LEU A 239 -9.90 -12.05 -7.78
CA LEU A 239 -11.32 -11.79 -7.96
C LEU A 239 -11.98 -12.98 -8.68
N CYS A 240 -13.05 -13.49 -8.09
CA CYS A 240 -13.92 -14.47 -8.71
C CYS A 240 -14.86 -13.76 -9.70
N VAL A 241 -14.76 -14.06 -10.98
CA VAL A 241 -15.56 -13.41 -12.02
C VAL A 241 -16.85 -14.20 -12.24
N VAL A 242 -17.97 -13.59 -11.86
CA VAL A 242 -19.28 -14.25 -11.70
C VAL A 242 -19.91 -14.67 -13.02
N SER A 243 -19.79 -13.80 -14.03
CA SER A 243 -20.39 -14.01 -15.36
C SER A 243 -19.67 -15.06 -16.17
N THR A 244 -18.39 -15.30 -15.87
CA THR A 244 -17.56 -16.22 -16.63
C THR A 244 -17.54 -17.61 -16.01
N HIS A 245 -17.85 -18.61 -16.82
CA HIS A 245 -17.79 -20.02 -16.50
C HIS A 245 -16.71 -20.67 -17.36
N PRO A 246 -15.95 -21.64 -16.84
CA PRO A 246 -15.02 -22.39 -17.68
C PRO A 246 -15.81 -23.14 -18.76
N SER A 247 -15.39 -22.98 -20.01
CA SER A 247 -15.86 -23.76 -21.17
C SER A 247 -15.58 -25.25 -21.02
#